data_AF-A0A3Q8W6D0-F1
#
_entry.id   AF-A0A3Q8W6D0-F1
#
_cell.length_a   1.000
_cell.length_b   1.000
_cell.length_c   1.000
_cell.angle_alpha   90.00
_cell.angle_beta   90.00
_cell.angle_gamma   90.00
#
_symmetry.space_group_name_H-M   'P 1'
#
loop_
_entity.id
_entity.type
_entity.pdbx_description
1 polymer ?
#
loop_
_entity_poly.entity_id
_entity_poly.type
_entity_poly.pdbx_seq_one_letter_code
_entity_poly.pdbx_strand_id
1 'polypeptide(L)'
;MATQQEETARRYCAQPPQRLPELPPDLSLPRTRAILANRSKWVNGTQVRYSFLDGAGNGVAKAWLTEVHNGFEEWESLGIGLRFRPEDNPPEAEIRITFADDGSWSYVGTDCLGIGSAEATMNFGWDPTTPYGKATVRHEIGHAIGFCHEHQNPFAGIEWDEDEVYRYMAGSPNFWPRETTYHNIIRKLSTHQVTGSKWDVKSVMEYGFEPGLIKKPEEYRNAGIPSPLKLSDQDKEYVRTWYPPLSPHVPELKPFQSAVLGLGSGEQADFEVVPDASQNYRFGTFGNADVKMVLFEAAGGEDLRFVTGEDDSGEDRNGRFEVKLFAGRRYVLRVRMYSTWGSGGASVMYW
;
A
#
# COMPACT_ATOMS: atom_id res chain seq x y z
N MET A 1 -39.79 5.31 21.66
CA MET A 1 -39.92 4.25 20.65
C MET A 1 -38.57 4.10 20.00
N ALA A 2 -37.84 3.04 20.34
CA ALA A 2 -36.55 2.74 19.74
C ALA A 2 -36.80 2.37 18.28
N THR A 3 -36.25 3.15 17.35
CA THR A 3 -36.16 2.77 15.95
C THR A 3 -35.39 1.47 15.88
N GLN A 4 -36.07 0.39 15.53
CA GLN A 4 -35.44 -0.83 15.03
C GLN A 4 -34.58 -0.41 13.84
N GLN A 5 -33.27 -0.36 14.04
CA GLN A 5 -32.35 -0.49 12.92
C GLN A 5 -32.64 -1.86 12.34
N GLU A 6 -33.16 -1.93 11.12
CA GLU A 6 -33.05 -3.16 10.34
C GLU A 6 -31.57 -3.57 10.39
N GLU A 7 -31.28 -4.71 11.01
CA GLU A 7 -29.98 -5.38 11.00
C GLU A 7 -29.66 -5.77 9.56
N THR A 8 -29.34 -4.77 8.75
CA THR A 8 -28.81 -4.97 7.41
C THR A 8 -27.44 -5.62 7.58
N ALA A 9 -27.33 -6.86 7.12
CA ALA A 9 -26.09 -7.61 7.17
C ALA A 9 -24.95 -6.78 6.57
N ARG A 10 -23.76 -6.84 7.20
CA ARG A 10 -22.63 -5.98 6.87
C ARG A 10 -22.11 -6.31 5.47
N ARG A 11 -21.78 -5.27 4.70
CA ARG A 11 -20.95 -5.40 3.49
C ARG A 11 -19.49 -5.55 3.93
N TYR A 12 -18.69 -6.29 3.18
CA TYR A 12 -17.25 -6.44 3.45
C TYR A 12 -16.44 -6.09 2.21
N CYS A 13 -15.22 -5.61 2.41
CA CYS A 13 -14.29 -5.38 1.31
C CYS A 13 -13.86 -6.72 0.68
N ALA A 14 -13.74 -6.78 -0.64
CA ALA A 14 -13.36 -7.97 -1.37
C ALA A 14 -11.97 -7.78 -2.00
N GLN A 15 -10.94 -7.61 -1.16
CA GLN A 15 -9.58 -7.37 -1.62
C GLN A 15 -9.12 -8.44 -2.63
N PRO A 16 -8.61 -8.04 -3.82
CA PRO A 16 -8.03 -8.97 -4.76
C PRO A 16 -6.83 -9.71 -4.15
N PRO A 17 -6.63 -11.00 -4.43
CA PRO A 17 -5.47 -11.72 -3.94
C PRO A 17 -4.15 -11.03 -4.34
N GLN A 18 -3.29 -10.79 -3.34
CA GLN A 18 -1.94 -10.28 -3.59
C GLN A 18 -1.12 -11.28 -4.40
N ARG A 19 -0.35 -10.78 -5.38
CA ARG A 19 0.68 -11.57 -6.04
C ARG A 19 1.91 -11.61 -5.14
N LEU A 20 2.25 -12.80 -4.64
CA LEU A 20 3.48 -13.00 -3.87
C LEU A 20 4.64 -13.27 -4.83
N PRO A 21 5.81 -12.63 -4.62
CA PRO A 21 7.00 -12.96 -5.40
C PRO A 21 7.45 -14.39 -5.11
N GLU A 22 7.94 -15.08 -6.14
CA GLU A 22 8.65 -16.34 -5.98
C GLU A 22 10.07 -16.02 -5.49
N LEU A 23 10.27 -16.12 -4.17
CA LEU A 23 11.58 -15.89 -3.56
C LEU A 23 12.43 -17.17 -3.59
N PRO A 24 13.76 -17.07 -3.77
CA PRO A 24 14.63 -18.24 -3.70
C PRO A 24 14.49 -19.00 -2.37
N PRO A 25 14.45 -20.34 -2.41
CA PRO A 25 14.15 -21.16 -1.25
C PRO A 25 15.28 -21.15 -0.19
N ASP A 26 16.47 -20.72 -0.57
CA ASP A 26 17.67 -20.64 0.26
C ASP A 26 17.86 -19.26 0.93
N LEU A 27 16.95 -18.31 0.70
CA LEU A 27 16.96 -17.04 1.43
C LEU A 27 16.84 -17.26 2.95
N SER A 28 17.68 -16.57 3.72
CA SER A 28 17.57 -16.59 5.18
C SER A 28 16.21 -16.02 5.63
N LEU A 29 15.65 -16.57 6.71
CA LEU A 29 14.37 -16.11 7.23
C LEU A 29 14.29 -14.58 7.46
N PRO A 30 15.30 -13.90 8.04
CA PRO A 30 15.28 -12.43 8.17
C PRO A 30 15.20 -11.70 6.83
N ARG A 31 15.94 -12.15 5.81
CA ARG A 31 15.92 -11.58 4.45
C ARG A 31 14.53 -11.73 3.81
N THR A 32 13.94 -12.93 3.86
CA THR A 32 12.57 -13.19 3.40
C THR A 32 11.54 -12.31 4.11
N ARG A 33 11.64 -12.13 5.45
CA ARG A 33 10.74 -11.25 6.21
C ARG A 33 10.82 -9.81 5.72
N ALA A 34 12.03 -9.29 5.58
CA ALA A 34 12.22 -7.89 5.25
C ALA A 34 11.70 -7.57 3.83
N ILE A 35 11.87 -8.49 2.89
CA ILE A 35 11.30 -8.37 1.53
C ILE A 35 9.77 -8.38 1.59
N LEU A 36 9.18 -9.43 2.17
CA LEU A 36 7.72 -9.60 2.16
C LEU A 36 6.99 -8.49 2.91
N ALA A 37 7.58 -7.95 3.97
CA ALA A 37 7.02 -6.86 4.76
C ALA A 37 7.04 -5.50 4.03
N ASN A 38 7.89 -5.32 3.01
CA ASN A 38 8.08 -4.01 2.35
C ASN A 38 7.70 -3.98 0.87
N ARG A 39 7.63 -5.14 0.19
CA ARG A 39 7.46 -5.25 -1.29
C ARG A 39 6.33 -4.39 -1.88
N SER A 40 5.18 -4.36 -1.21
CA SER A 40 3.98 -3.69 -1.71
C SER A 40 3.95 -2.20 -1.33
N LYS A 41 4.86 -1.72 -0.49
CA LYS A 41 4.88 -0.31 -0.09
C LYS A 41 5.50 0.53 -1.20
N TRP A 42 4.93 1.71 -1.41
CA TRP A 42 5.51 2.73 -2.28
C TRP A 42 6.90 3.14 -1.79
N VAL A 43 7.80 3.55 -2.66
CA VAL A 43 9.00 4.25 -2.19
C VAL A 43 8.55 5.60 -1.60
N ASN A 44 9.06 5.98 -0.43
CA ASN A 44 8.57 7.17 0.27
C ASN A 44 8.78 8.42 -0.61
N GLY A 45 7.85 9.37 -0.52
CA GLY A 45 7.84 10.57 -1.33
C GLY A 45 7.24 10.41 -2.73
N THR A 46 6.78 9.22 -3.11
CA THR A 46 6.12 8.99 -4.39
C THR A 46 4.87 9.88 -4.48
N GLN A 47 4.65 10.47 -5.66
CA GLN A 47 3.39 11.12 -5.99
C GLN A 47 2.50 10.08 -6.65
N VAL A 48 1.54 9.58 -5.88
CA VAL A 48 0.60 8.56 -6.34
C VAL A 48 -0.58 9.27 -6.97
N ARG A 49 -0.75 9.07 -8.28
CA ARG A 49 -1.85 9.65 -9.03
C ARG A 49 -3.06 8.77 -8.93
N TYR A 50 -4.21 9.42 -8.83
CA TYR A 50 -5.48 8.73 -8.86
C TYR A 50 -6.45 9.38 -9.82
N SER A 51 -7.24 8.55 -10.49
CA SER A 51 -8.23 8.98 -11.47
C SER A 51 -9.51 8.16 -11.34
N PHE A 52 -10.63 8.76 -11.73
CA PHE A 52 -11.93 8.08 -11.79
C PHE A 52 -12.16 7.57 -13.21
N LEU A 53 -12.31 6.26 -13.39
CA LEU A 53 -12.74 5.68 -14.66
C LEU A 53 -14.22 6.02 -14.93
N ASP A 54 -15.00 6.02 -13.86
CA ASP A 54 -16.41 6.41 -13.87
C ASP A 54 -16.57 7.78 -13.19
N GLY A 55 -16.45 8.86 -13.99
CA GLY A 55 -16.60 10.23 -13.50
C GLY A 55 -18.06 10.64 -13.27
N ALA A 56 -18.28 11.87 -12.77
CA ALA A 56 -19.63 12.39 -12.49
C ALA A 56 -20.53 12.49 -13.74
N GLY A 57 -19.93 12.49 -14.94
CA GLY A 57 -20.66 12.40 -16.20
C GLY A 57 -21.27 11.03 -16.49
N ASN A 58 -20.85 9.98 -15.78
CA ASN A 58 -21.27 8.58 -15.98
C ASN A 58 -22.37 8.16 -14.99
N GLY A 59 -23.05 9.12 -14.36
CA GLY A 59 -24.10 8.87 -13.36
C GLY A 59 -23.62 8.74 -11.92
N VAL A 60 -22.30 8.81 -11.68
CA VAL A 60 -21.73 8.86 -10.33
C VAL A 60 -22.03 10.23 -9.69
N ALA A 61 -22.51 10.24 -8.44
CA ALA A 61 -22.79 11.48 -7.75
C ALA A 61 -21.50 12.27 -7.48
N LYS A 62 -21.48 13.58 -7.72
CA LYS A 62 -20.32 14.44 -7.42
C LYS A 62 -19.85 14.32 -5.97
N ALA A 63 -20.78 14.13 -5.04
CA ALA A 63 -20.47 13.94 -3.63
C ALA A 63 -19.64 12.68 -3.36
N TRP A 64 -19.78 11.64 -4.19
CA TRP A 64 -18.96 10.43 -4.08
C TRP A 64 -17.51 10.71 -4.45
N LEU A 65 -17.29 11.42 -5.57
CA LEU A 65 -15.95 11.85 -5.98
C LEU A 65 -15.31 12.73 -4.90
N THR A 66 -16.07 13.69 -4.36
CA THR A 66 -15.61 14.57 -3.27
C THR A 66 -15.20 13.78 -2.03
N GLU A 67 -15.95 12.75 -1.63
CA GLU A 67 -15.59 11.96 -0.46
C GLU A 67 -14.32 11.14 -0.68
N VAL A 68 -14.10 10.61 -1.89
CA VAL A 68 -12.84 9.94 -2.23
C VAL A 68 -11.66 10.91 -2.18
N HIS A 69 -11.82 12.13 -2.71
CA HIS A 69 -10.80 13.19 -2.56
C HIS A 69 -10.49 13.48 -1.09
N ASN A 70 -11.51 13.63 -0.24
CA ASN A 70 -11.35 13.86 1.19
C ASN A 70 -10.60 12.71 1.88
N GLY A 71 -10.82 11.47 1.46
CA GLY A 71 -10.10 10.31 1.99
C GLY A 71 -8.60 10.35 1.70
N PHE A 72 -8.22 10.72 0.48
CA PHE A 72 -6.81 10.90 0.12
C PHE A 72 -6.18 12.06 0.90
N GLU A 73 -6.90 13.18 1.03
CA GLU A 73 -6.48 14.33 1.82
C GLU A 73 -6.31 13.96 3.31
N GLU A 74 -7.19 13.15 3.88
CA GLU A 74 -7.09 12.70 5.27
C GLU A 74 -5.79 11.93 5.53
N TRP A 75 -5.43 10.98 4.65
CA TRP A 75 -4.16 10.26 4.75
C TRP A 75 -2.94 11.18 4.53
N GLU A 76 -2.98 12.07 3.53
CA GLU A 76 -1.89 13.04 3.27
C GLU A 76 -1.69 14.00 4.46
N SER A 77 -2.78 14.44 5.10
CA SER A 77 -2.78 15.37 6.25
C SER A 77 -2.08 14.82 7.50
N LEU A 78 -1.78 13.52 7.54
CA LEU A 78 -1.00 12.92 8.61
C LEU A 78 0.48 13.34 8.60
N GLY A 79 0.92 14.08 7.57
CA GLY A 79 2.29 14.56 7.40
C GLY A 79 3.22 13.50 6.84
N ILE A 80 2.68 12.50 6.14
CA ILE A 80 3.46 11.44 5.51
C ILE A 80 4.25 11.96 4.31
N GLY A 81 5.23 11.22 3.83
CA GLY A 81 6.01 11.59 2.66
C GLY A 81 5.28 11.38 1.33
N LEU A 82 4.32 10.45 1.25
CA LEU A 82 3.50 10.27 0.04
C LEU A 82 2.67 11.53 -0.28
N ARG A 83 2.37 11.71 -1.56
CA ARG A 83 1.46 12.75 -2.05
C ARG A 83 0.44 12.13 -2.97
N PHE A 84 -0.82 12.52 -2.86
CA PHE A 84 -1.87 12.07 -3.76
C PHE A 84 -2.23 13.19 -4.72
N ARG A 85 -2.32 12.85 -6.01
CA ARG A 85 -2.59 13.83 -7.07
C ARG A 85 -3.75 13.34 -7.94
N PRO A 86 -4.86 14.09 -8.02
CA PRO A 86 -5.86 13.83 -9.04
C PRO A 86 -5.22 13.88 -10.42
N GLU A 87 -5.62 12.97 -11.29
CA GLU A 87 -5.16 12.90 -12.68
C GLU A 87 -6.38 12.76 -13.60
N ASP A 88 -6.50 13.65 -14.58
CA ASP A 88 -7.65 13.69 -15.48
C ASP A 88 -7.56 12.64 -16.58
N ASN A 89 -6.35 12.12 -16.86
CA ASN A 89 -6.11 11.06 -17.83
C ASN A 89 -5.90 9.71 -17.11
N PRO A 90 -6.91 8.82 -17.02
CA PRO A 90 -6.80 7.60 -16.21
C PRO A 90 -5.62 6.67 -16.54
N PRO A 91 -5.21 6.51 -17.81
CA PRO A 91 -3.98 5.79 -18.16
C PRO A 91 -2.68 6.32 -17.54
N GLU A 92 -2.66 7.57 -17.09
CA GLU A 92 -1.49 8.21 -16.42
C GLU A 92 -1.56 8.07 -14.89
N ALA A 93 -2.60 7.43 -14.34
CA ALA A 93 -2.81 7.27 -12.91
C ALA A 93 -2.45 5.86 -12.43
N GLU A 94 -1.72 5.76 -11.32
CA GLU A 94 -1.45 4.47 -10.68
C GLU A 94 -2.72 3.88 -10.05
N ILE A 95 -3.54 4.72 -9.42
CA ILE A 95 -4.83 4.31 -8.82
C ILE A 95 -5.96 4.70 -9.76
N ARG A 96 -6.75 3.72 -10.21
CA ARG A 96 -7.89 3.92 -11.12
C ARG A 96 -9.16 3.43 -10.45
N ILE A 97 -10.11 4.34 -10.24
CA ILE A 97 -11.24 4.16 -9.33
C ILE A 97 -12.54 4.01 -10.11
N THR A 98 -13.31 2.98 -9.79
CA THR A 98 -14.68 2.77 -10.28
C THR A 98 -15.69 2.82 -9.13
N PHE A 99 -16.98 2.87 -9.48
CA PHE A 99 -18.09 2.88 -8.54
C PHE A 99 -19.14 1.80 -8.88
N ALA A 100 -18.66 0.62 -9.30
CA ALA A 100 -19.49 -0.51 -9.68
C ALA A 100 -20.10 -1.19 -8.44
N ASP A 101 -21.34 -1.66 -8.52
CA ASP A 101 -22.03 -2.37 -7.44
C ASP A 101 -21.58 -3.85 -7.35
N ASP A 102 -20.27 -4.09 -7.29
CA ASP A 102 -19.62 -5.41 -7.20
C ASP A 102 -18.76 -5.60 -5.94
N GLY A 103 -18.98 -4.75 -4.94
CA GLY A 103 -18.24 -4.70 -3.68
C GLY A 103 -17.27 -3.52 -3.61
N SER A 104 -16.65 -3.28 -2.45
CA SER A 104 -15.55 -2.30 -2.36
C SER A 104 -14.24 -3.05 -2.21
N TRP A 105 -13.19 -2.58 -2.87
CA TRP A 105 -11.91 -3.27 -2.89
C TRP A 105 -10.79 -2.37 -3.43
N SER A 106 -9.55 -2.71 -3.11
CA SER A 106 -8.35 -2.11 -3.70
C SER A 106 -7.18 -3.09 -3.70
N TYR A 107 -6.32 -3.00 -4.71
CA TYR A 107 -5.02 -3.67 -4.66
C TYR A 107 -4.14 -3.07 -3.56
N VAL A 108 -3.22 -3.88 -3.02
CA VAL A 108 -2.37 -3.43 -1.92
C VAL A 108 -1.12 -2.73 -2.44
N GLY A 109 -1.05 -1.42 -2.21
CA GLY A 109 0.12 -0.61 -2.53
C GLY A 109 0.53 -0.73 -4.00
N THR A 110 1.80 -1.02 -4.25
CA THR A 110 2.37 -1.13 -5.60
C THR A 110 1.90 -2.36 -6.39
N ASP A 111 1.11 -3.26 -5.80
CA ASP A 111 0.52 -4.39 -6.54
C ASP A 111 -0.41 -3.90 -7.68
N CYS A 112 -0.91 -2.65 -7.60
CA CYS A 112 -1.70 -2.03 -8.66
C CYS A 112 -0.91 -1.73 -9.96
N LEU A 113 0.43 -1.64 -9.89
CA LEU A 113 1.27 -1.22 -11.02
C LEU A 113 1.31 -2.26 -12.15
N GLY A 114 0.96 -3.52 -11.86
CA GLY A 114 0.86 -4.60 -12.84
C GLY A 114 -0.50 -4.74 -13.52
N ILE A 115 -1.44 -3.84 -13.23
CA ILE A 115 -2.82 -3.88 -13.74
C ILE A 115 -2.93 -2.99 -14.98
N GLY A 116 -3.68 -3.43 -16.00
CA GLY A 116 -3.82 -2.71 -17.27
C GLY A 116 -4.30 -1.27 -17.09
N SER A 117 -3.85 -0.38 -17.99
CA SER A 117 -4.09 1.07 -17.88
C SER A 117 -5.55 1.50 -18.01
N ALA A 118 -6.43 0.62 -18.52
CA ALA A 118 -7.88 0.83 -18.60
C ALA A 118 -8.66 0.05 -17.53
N GLU A 119 -7.99 -0.74 -16.70
CA GLU A 119 -8.60 -1.58 -15.66
C GLU A 119 -8.58 -0.86 -14.32
N ALA A 120 -9.64 -1.07 -13.52
CA ALA A 120 -9.74 -0.51 -12.18
C ALA A 120 -8.70 -1.14 -11.24
N THR A 121 -8.19 -0.34 -10.30
CA THR A 121 -7.31 -0.80 -9.21
C THR A 121 -7.94 -0.56 -7.83
N MET A 122 -9.09 0.10 -7.80
CA MET A 122 -9.89 0.36 -6.62
C MET A 122 -11.35 0.52 -7.05
N ASN A 123 -12.28 0.06 -6.23
CA ASN A 123 -13.72 0.22 -6.45
C ASN A 123 -14.43 0.58 -5.15
N PHE A 124 -15.46 1.43 -5.26
CA PHE A 124 -16.41 1.71 -4.19
C PHE A 124 -17.82 1.27 -4.60
N GLY A 125 -18.28 0.14 -4.07
CA GLY A 125 -19.56 -0.48 -4.44
C GLY A 125 -20.77 -0.05 -3.61
N TRP A 126 -20.66 1.03 -2.85
CA TRP A 126 -21.76 1.63 -2.11
C TRP A 126 -21.51 3.11 -1.84
N ASP A 127 -22.52 3.81 -1.34
CA ASP A 127 -22.46 5.23 -1.05
C ASP A 127 -21.33 5.57 -0.07
N PRO A 128 -20.22 6.18 -0.55
CA PRO A 128 -19.07 6.53 0.27
C PRO A 128 -19.39 7.67 1.23
N THR A 129 -20.49 8.40 1.06
CA THR A 129 -20.81 9.58 1.87
C THR A 129 -21.45 9.24 3.23
N THR A 130 -21.97 8.02 3.38
CA THR A 130 -22.51 7.50 4.65
C THR A 130 -21.39 7.28 5.68
N PRO A 131 -21.64 7.26 7.01
CA PRO A 131 -20.59 7.03 8.00
C PRO A 131 -19.75 5.78 7.74
N TYR A 132 -20.39 4.68 7.32
CA TYR A 132 -19.72 3.44 6.94
C TYR A 132 -19.00 3.56 5.58
N GLY A 133 -19.60 4.24 4.61
CA GLY A 133 -18.96 4.58 3.34
C GLY A 133 -17.66 5.35 3.51
N LYS A 134 -17.62 6.35 4.41
CA LYS A 134 -16.40 7.12 4.68
C LYS A 134 -15.31 6.25 5.29
N ALA A 135 -15.70 5.32 6.17
CA ALA A 135 -14.79 4.33 6.72
C ALA A 135 -14.24 3.41 5.63
N THR A 136 -15.08 3.01 4.67
CA THR A 136 -14.69 2.23 3.50
C THR A 136 -13.69 3.01 2.63
N VAL A 137 -13.92 4.30 2.38
CA VAL A 137 -12.96 5.15 1.65
C VAL A 137 -11.59 5.15 2.33
N ARG A 138 -11.55 5.35 3.65
CA ARG A 138 -10.29 5.27 4.43
C ARG A 138 -9.63 3.90 4.30
N HIS A 139 -10.42 2.83 4.36
CA HIS A 139 -9.97 1.43 4.28
C HIS A 139 -9.35 1.10 2.93
N GLU A 140 -10.04 1.40 1.83
CA GLU A 140 -9.54 1.10 0.48
C GLU A 140 -8.29 1.94 0.14
N ILE A 141 -8.25 3.20 0.58
CA ILE A 141 -7.02 4.02 0.45
C ILE A 141 -5.91 3.45 1.33
N GLY A 142 -6.24 2.91 2.51
CA GLY A 142 -5.33 2.14 3.36
C GLY A 142 -4.68 0.96 2.63
N HIS A 143 -5.47 0.18 1.89
CA HIS A 143 -4.93 -0.85 0.99
C HIS A 143 -4.01 -0.25 -0.07
N ALA A 144 -4.44 0.79 -0.76
CA ALA A 144 -3.65 1.45 -1.81
C ALA A 144 -2.32 2.04 -1.32
N ILE A 145 -2.13 2.23 0.00
CA ILE A 145 -0.85 2.65 0.60
C ILE A 145 -0.09 1.51 1.28
N GLY A 146 -0.60 0.28 1.25
CA GLY A 146 0.12 -0.93 1.64
C GLY A 146 -0.44 -1.67 2.86
N PHE A 147 -1.52 -1.21 3.48
CA PHE A 147 -2.14 -1.95 4.59
C PHE A 147 -2.82 -3.22 4.09
N CYS A 148 -2.72 -4.27 4.89
CA CYS A 148 -3.54 -5.48 4.76
C CYS A 148 -4.63 -5.46 5.85
N HIS A 149 -5.57 -6.41 5.83
CA HIS A 149 -6.58 -6.49 6.88
C HIS A 149 -5.99 -6.84 8.25
N GLU A 150 -6.49 -6.18 9.28
CA GLU A 150 -5.95 -6.31 10.65
C GLU A 150 -6.38 -7.63 11.32
N HIS A 151 -7.57 -8.17 11.00
CA HIS A 151 -8.00 -9.49 11.50
C HIS A 151 -7.16 -10.65 10.95
N GLN A 152 -6.44 -10.42 9.84
CA GLN A 152 -5.51 -11.39 9.27
C GLN A 152 -4.13 -11.35 9.95
N ASN A 153 -3.89 -10.40 10.86
CA ASN A 153 -2.67 -10.35 11.66
C ASN A 153 -2.49 -11.66 12.44
N PRO A 154 -1.36 -12.38 12.28
CA PRO A 154 -1.13 -13.65 12.98
C PRO A 154 -1.05 -13.48 14.50
N PHE A 155 -0.85 -12.27 15.01
CA PHE A 155 -0.83 -11.96 16.45
C PHE A 155 -2.20 -11.55 17.02
N ALA A 156 -3.28 -11.57 16.21
CA ALA A 156 -4.63 -11.29 16.69
C ALA A 156 -5.20 -12.35 17.62
N GLY A 157 -4.67 -13.58 17.58
CA GLY A 157 -5.22 -14.69 18.37
C GLY A 157 -6.65 -15.08 17.98
N ILE A 158 -7.15 -14.56 16.85
CA ILE A 158 -8.48 -14.89 16.34
C ILE A 158 -8.51 -16.34 15.87
N GLU A 159 -9.34 -17.14 16.52
CA GLU A 159 -9.76 -18.47 16.07
C GLU A 159 -11.19 -18.34 15.53
N TRP A 160 -11.38 -18.60 14.24
CA TRP A 160 -12.68 -18.49 13.58
C TRP A 160 -13.59 -19.69 13.86
N ASP A 161 -14.90 -19.46 13.90
CA ASP A 161 -15.85 -20.54 13.60
C ASP A 161 -16.04 -20.64 12.09
N GLU A 162 -15.12 -21.34 11.41
CA GLU A 162 -15.02 -21.28 9.95
C GLU A 162 -16.33 -21.66 9.23
N ASP A 163 -17.06 -22.66 9.71
CA ASP A 163 -18.33 -23.06 9.10
C ASP A 163 -19.38 -21.95 9.20
N GLU A 164 -19.45 -21.26 10.34
CA GLU A 164 -20.35 -20.11 10.52
C GLU A 164 -19.89 -18.90 9.71
N VAL A 165 -18.58 -18.64 9.60
CA VAL A 165 -18.03 -17.59 8.74
C VAL A 165 -18.39 -17.85 7.28
N TYR A 166 -18.17 -19.07 6.78
CA TYR A 166 -18.55 -19.43 5.41
C TYR A 166 -20.05 -19.32 5.17
N ARG A 167 -20.88 -19.80 6.12
CA ARG A 167 -22.34 -19.69 6.04
C ARG A 167 -22.81 -18.24 6.02
N TYR A 168 -22.23 -17.39 6.87
CA TYR A 168 -22.57 -15.97 6.97
C TYR A 168 -22.18 -15.22 5.69
N MET A 169 -20.96 -15.42 5.20
CA MET A 169 -20.43 -14.69 4.02
C MET A 169 -21.05 -15.14 2.69
N ALA A 170 -21.56 -16.37 2.61
CA ALA A 170 -22.35 -16.84 1.47
C ALA A 170 -23.76 -16.20 1.41
N GLY A 171 -24.22 -15.59 2.50
CA GLY A 171 -25.49 -14.87 2.57
C GLY A 171 -25.43 -13.45 2.01
N SER A 172 -26.60 -12.80 1.96
CA SER A 172 -26.72 -11.37 1.66
C SER A 172 -25.97 -10.51 2.69
N PRO A 173 -25.35 -9.39 2.31
CA PRO A 173 -25.27 -8.82 0.95
C PRO A 173 -24.04 -9.29 0.14
N ASN A 174 -23.18 -10.15 0.69
CA ASN A 174 -21.87 -10.43 0.11
C ASN A 174 -21.90 -11.55 -0.94
N PHE A 175 -22.68 -12.61 -0.70
CA PHE A 175 -22.80 -13.77 -1.60
C PHE A 175 -21.45 -14.39 -2.01
N TRP A 176 -20.48 -14.38 -1.10
CA TRP A 176 -19.12 -14.80 -1.43
C TRP A 176 -18.99 -16.33 -1.57
N PRO A 177 -18.25 -16.80 -2.59
CA PRO A 177 -17.79 -18.18 -2.62
C PRO A 177 -16.76 -18.42 -1.51
N ARG A 178 -16.59 -19.69 -1.12
CA ARG A 178 -15.64 -20.11 -0.07
C ARG A 178 -14.22 -19.59 -0.29
N GLU A 179 -13.76 -19.51 -1.54
CA GLU A 179 -12.43 -19.00 -1.87
C GLU A 179 -12.27 -17.53 -1.47
N THR A 180 -13.21 -16.66 -1.85
CA THR A 180 -13.19 -15.24 -1.46
C THR A 180 -13.23 -15.07 0.06
N THR A 181 -14.08 -15.83 0.76
CA THR A 181 -14.13 -15.83 2.23
C THR A 181 -12.82 -16.30 2.85
N TYR A 182 -12.21 -17.34 2.29
CA TYR A 182 -10.93 -17.83 2.77
C TYR A 182 -9.85 -16.75 2.65
N HIS A 183 -9.73 -16.13 1.48
CA HIS A 183 -8.70 -15.13 1.21
C HIS A 183 -8.87 -13.85 2.03
N ASN A 184 -10.11 -13.37 2.18
CA ASN A 184 -10.37 -12.09 2.82
C ASN A 184 -10.56 -12.20 4.34
N ILE A 185 -10.96 -13.35 4.88
CA ILE A 185 -11.30 -13.49 6.32
C ILE A 185 -10.48 -14.58 7.01
N ILE A 186 -10.55 -15.81 6.52
CA ILE A 186 -10.01 -16.97 7.25
C ILE A 186 -8.48 -16.97 7.26
N ARG A 187 -7.86 -16.74 6.09
CA ARG A 187 -6.41 -16.78 5.91
C ARG A 187 -5.73 -15.75 6.81
N LYS A 188 -4.68 -16.18 7.50
CA LYS A 188 -3.77 -15.27 8.21
C LYS A 188 -2.63 -14.85 7.30
N LEU A 189 -2.18 -13.61 7.47
CA LEU A 189 -0.92 -13.15 6.90
C LEU A 189 0.21 -13.98 7.52
N SER A 190 1.24 -14.24 6.72
CA SER A 190 2.44 -14.86 7.23
C SER A 190 3.06 -13.97 8.30
N THR A 191 3.68 -14.56 9.34
CA THR A 191 4.51 -13.80 10.30
C THR A 191 5.67 -13.06 9.62
N HIS A 192 5.96 -13.41 8.37
CA HIS A 192 6.94 -12.75 7.53
C HIS A 192 6.41 -11.51 6.80
N GLN A 193 5.09 -11.29 6.77
CA GLN A 193 4.45 -10.14 6.12
C GLN A 193 4.07 -9.04 7.12
N VAL A 194 4.17 -9.30 8.42
CA VAL A 194 3.79 -8.36 9.49
C VAL A 194 5.00 -7.97 10.34
N THR A 195 5.10 -6.69 10.70
CA THR A 195 6.22 -6.18 11.52
C THR A 195 5.84 -6.23 13.00
N GLY A 196 5.84 -7.43 13.60
CA GLY A 196 5.74 -7.61 15.06
C GLY A 196 4.58 -6.88 15.76
N SER A 197 3.53 -6.53 15.02
CA SER A 197 2.47 -5.63 15.47
C SER A 197 1.51 -6.35 16.42
N LYS A 198 1.16 -5.68 17.52
CA LYS A 198 0.00 -6.08 18.31
C LYS A 198 -1.25 -5.83 17.46
N TRP A 199 -2.20 -6.75 17.56
CA TRP A 199 -3.49 -6.61 16.90
C TRP A 199 -4.23 -5.35 17.38
N ASP A 200 -4.67 -4.53 16.42
CA ASP A 200 -5.45 -3.33 16.68
C ASP A 200 -6.90 -3.47 16.23
N VAL A 201 -7.77 -3.89 17.15
CA VAL A 201 -9.21 -4.00 16.89
C VAL A 201 -9.88 -2.66 16.52
N LYS A 202 -9.20 -1.52 16.71
CA LYS A 202 -9.70 -0.19 16.34
C LYS A 202 -9.17 0.31 15.01
N SER A 203 -8.27 -0.44 14.36
CA SER A 203 -7.72 -0.07 13.06
C SER A 203 -8.85 0.08 12.05
N VAL A 204 -8.75 1.07 11.17
CA VAL A 204 -9.69 1.17 10.04
C VAL A 204 -9.61 -0.07 9.12
N MET A 205 -8.51 -0.83 9.21
CA MET A 205 -8.26 -2.06 8.46
C MET A 205 -8.88 -3.31 9.10
N GLU A 206 -9.45 -3.19 10.30
CA GLU A 206 -10.19 -4.27 10.96
C GLU A 206 -11.63 -4.32 10.43
N TYR A 207 -12.08 -5.52 10.07
CA TYR A 207 -13.49 -5.73 9.78
C TYR A 207 -14.31 -5.82 11.05
N GLY A 208 -15.50 -5.24 11.02
CA GLY A 208 -16.48 -5.55 12.04
C GLY A 208 -17.11 -6.91 11.77
N PHE A 209 -17.07 -7.82 12.74
CA PHE A 209 -17.70 -9.14 12.69
C PHE A 209 -18.91 -9.24 13.62
N GLU A 210 -19.93 -10.01 13.23
CA GLU A 210 -21.07 -10.30 14.10
C GLU A 210 -20.74 -11.34 15.19
N PRO A 211 -21.52 -11.37 16.29
CA PRO A 211 -21.47 -12.46 17.25
C PRO A 211 -21.59 -13.85 16.60
N GLY A 212 -20.93 -14.84 17.18
CA GLY A 212 -20.97 -16.23 16.72
C GLY A 212 -19.98 -16.58 15.61
N LEU A 213 -19.30 -15.61 15.00
CA LEU A 213 -18.30 -15.87 13.96
C LEU A 213 -16.91 -16.20 14.52
N ILE A 214 -16.63 -15.80 15.76
CA ILE A 214 -15.31 -15.87 16.39
C ILE A 214 -15.37 -16.81 17.59
N LYS A 215 -14.49 -17.81 17.65
CA LYS A 215 -14.33 -18.71 18.82
C LYS A 215 -13.45 -18.09 19.87
N LYS A 216 -12.36 -17.43 19.48
CA LYS A 216 -11.46 -16.69 20.37
C LYS A 216 -10.97 -15.40 19.72
N PRO A 217 -10.64 -14.35 20.49
CA PRO A 217 -10.81 -14.23 21.94
C PRO A 217 -12.26 -14.29 22.43
N GLU A 218 -12.50 -14.80 23.64
CA GLU A 218 -13.86 -15.03 24.19
C GLU A 218 -14.70 -13.74 24.23
N GLU A 219 -14.05 -12.60 24.46
CA GLU A 219 -14.71 -11.29 24.50
C GLU A 219 -15.46 -10.96 23.19
N TYR A 220 -14.98 -11.46 22.05
CA TYR A 220 -15.57 -11.23 20.74
C TYR A 220 -16.52 -12.35 20.29
N ARG A 221 -16.59 -13.47 21.03
CA ARG A 221 -17.49 -14.58 20.67
C ARG A 221 -18.95 -14.16 20.66
N ASN A 222 -19.39 -13.49 21.73
CA ASN A 222 -20.79 -13.10 21.90
C ASN A 222 -21.06 -11.62 21.57
N ALA A 223 -20.02 -10.79 21.53
CA ALA A 223 -20.16 -9.37 21.21
C ALA A 223 -19.88 -9.06 19.73
N GLY A 224 -19.14 -9.93 19.03
CA GLY A 224 -18.58 -9.61 17.73
C GLY A 224 -17.52 -8.50 17.82
N ILE A 225 -16.97 -8.12 16.68
CA ILE A 225 -16.05 -6.99 16.55
C ILE A 225 -16.83 -5.81 15.96
N PRO A 226 -16.83 -4.62 16.59
CA PRO A 226 -17.48 -3.45 16.01
C PRO A 226 -16.68 -2.93 14.81
N SER A 227 -17.35 -2.42 13.77
CA SER A 227 -16.67 -1.82 12.62
C SER A 227 -16.02 -0.48 12.99
N PRO A 228 -14.69 -0.33 12.90
CA PRO A 228 -14.05 0.96 13.13
C PRO A 228 -14.38 1.94 12.01
N LEU A 229 -14.65 3.21 12.37
CA LEU A 229 -15.08 4.23 11.41
C LEU A 229 -14.01 5.28 11.09
N LYS A 230 -12.88 5.25 11.78
CA LYS A 230 -11.83 6.27 11.77
C LYS A 230 -10.47 5.60 11.83
N LEU A 231 -9.43 6.32 11.40
CA LEU A 231 -8.04 5.92 11.59
C LEU A 231 -7.71 5.81 13.09
N SER A 232 -7.19 4.66 13.50
CA SER A 232 -6.66 4.46 14.83
C SER A 232 -5.33 5.22 15.03
N ASP A 233 -4.82 5.25 16.25
CA ASP A 233 -3.50 5.84 16.48
C ASP A 233 -2.37 4.97 15.92
N GLN A 234 -2.57 3.65 15.88
CA GLN A 234 -1.62 2.71 15.31
C GLN A 234 -1.60 2.77 13.77
N ASP A 235 -2.74 2.98 13.12
CA ASP A 235 -2.82 3.25 11.67
C ASP A 235 -1.93 4.46 11.31
N LYS A 236 -2.08 5.55 12.08
CA LYS A 236 -1.33 6.80 11.87
C LYS A 236 0.15 6.67 12.20
N GLU A 237 0.51 5.84 13.18
CA GLU A 237 1.91 5.56 13.51
C GLU A 237 2.58 4.76 12.38
N TYR A 238 1.96 3.67 11.94
CA TYR A 238 2.52 2.79 10.92
C TYR A 238 2.72 3.47 9.58
N VAL A 239 1.73 4.23 9.12
CA VAL A 239 1.86 4.96 7.86
C VAL A 239 2.99 6.00 7.92
N ARG A 240 3.23 6.64 9.08
CA ARG A 240 4.34 7.58 9.27
C ARG A 240 5.69 6.88 9.38
N THR A 241 5.75 5.66 9.90
CA THR A 241 6.96 4.84 9.88
C THR A 241 7.31 4.41 8.46
N TRP A 242 6.33 4.01 7.65
CA TRP A 242 6.58 3.58 6.27
C TRP A 242 6.88 4.76 5.35
N TYR A 243 6.23 5.89 5.60
CA TYR A 243 6.29 7.08 4.78
C TYR A 243 6.56 8.32 5.65
N PRO A 244 7.76 8.43 6.25
CA PRO A 244 8.09 9.59 7.09
C PRO A 244 8.04 10.90 6.29
N PRO A 245 7.87 12.06 6.94
CA PRO A 245 7.99 13.35 6.29
C PRO A 245 9.29 13.45 5.49
N LEU A 246 9.23 14.02 4.28
CA LEU A 246 10.43 14.18 3.46
C LEU A 246 11.37 15.24 4.06
N SER A 247 12.67 14.97 3.96
CA SER A 247 13.68 15.95 4.35
C SER A 247 13.68 17.13 3.36
N PRO A 248 13.75 18.39 3.84
CA PRO A 248 13.81 19.55 2.95
C PRO A 248 15.14 19.65 2.20
N HIS A 249 16.19 19.00 2.73
CA HIS A 249 17.48 18.91 2.09
C HIS A 249 17.70 17.48 1.59
N VAL A 250 17.87 17.34 0.28
CA VAL A 250 18.24 16.09 -0.38
C VAL A 250 19.68 16.24 -0.86
N PRO A 251 20.63 15.41 -0.40
CA PRO A 251 22.01 15.51 -0.83
C PRO A 251 22.15 15.21 -2.33
N GLU A 252 23.06 15.92 -2.99
CA GLU A 252 23.41 15.65 -4.38
C GLU A 252 24.23 14.35 -4.48
N LEU A 253 23.81 13.41 -5.33
CA LEU A 253 24.66 12.32 -5.78
C LEU A 253 25.44 12.84 -6.99
N LYS A 254 26.77 12.80 -6.90
CA LYS A 254 27.69 13.23 -7.97
C LYS A 254 28.12 12.06 -8.84
N PRO A 255 28.32 12.28 -10.15
CA PRO A 255 28.69 11.20 -11.05
C PRO A 255 30.05 10.64 -10.63
N PHE A 256 30.22 9.32 -10.71
CA PHE A 256 31.41 8.58 -10.27
C PHE A 256 31.76 8.71 -8.77
N GLN A 257 30.84 9.19 -7.92
CA GLN A 257 31.00 9.23 -6.47
C GLN A 257 29.95 8.35 -5.79
N SER A 258 30.41 7.35 -5.04
CA SER A 258 29.51 6.48 -4.29
C SER A 258 29.02 7.15 -3.00
N ALA A 259 27.73 7.06 -2.72
CA ALA A 259 27.14 7.42 -1.44
C ALA A 259 26.86 6.14 -0.62
N VAL A 260 27.27 6.13 0.65
CA VAL A 260 27.04 5.01 1.57
C VAL A 260 25.58 4.98 2.01
N LEU A 261 24.96 3.80 1.98
CA LEU A 261 23.60 3.52 2.43
C LEU A 261 23.64 2.91 3.83
N GLY A 262 23.73 3.76 4.85
CA GLY A 262 23.65 3.35 6.26
C GLY A 262 22.20 3.13 6.73
N LEU A 263 21.47 2.26 6.02
CA LEU A 263 20.02 2.10 6.15
C LEU A 263 19.64 0.76 6.80
N GLY A 264 18.67 0.78 7.70
CA GLY A 264 17.95 -0.39 8.20
C GLY A 264 16.83 -0.85 7.25
N SER A 265 16.24 -2.01 7.54
CA SER A 265 15.11 -2.55 6.78
C SER A 265 13.92 -1.59 6.77
N GLY A 266 13.46 -1.21 5.57
CA GLY A 266 12.36 -0.28 5.33
C GLY A 266 12.78 1.19 5.28
N GLU A 267 14.00 1.52 5.72
CA GLU A 267 14.54 2.89 5.63
C GLU A 267 14.93 3.24 4.20
N GLN A 268 15.10 4.53 3.96
CA GLN A 268 15.32 5.08 2.63
C GLN A 268 16.33 6.21 2.65
N ALA A 269 17.12 6.29 1.59
CA ALA A 269 17.93 7.46 1.25
C ALA A 269 17.45 8.08 -0.06
N ASP A 270 17.39 9.41 -0.08
CA ASP A 270 17.02 10.21 -1.25
C ASP A 270 18.26 10.98 -1.72
N PHE A 271 18.44 11.07 -3.03
CA PHE A 271 19.52 11.78 -3.66
C PHE A 271 19.02 12.63 -4.82
N GLU A 272 19.46 13.88 -4.86
CA GLU A 272 19.27 14.74 -6.02
C GLU A 272 20.30 14.38 -7.08
N VAL A 273 19.86 14.33 -8.34
CA VAL A 273 20.71 14.07 -9.49
C VAL A 273 20.44 15.16 -10.53
N VAL A 274 21.49 15.91 -10.85
CA VAL A 274 21.47 16.94 -11.90
C VAL A 274 22.59 16.62 -12.88
N PRO A 275 22.31 16.01 -14.05
CA PRO A 275 23.34 15.63 -14.99
C PRO A 275 23.92 16.85 -15.70
N ASP A 276 25.24 16.85 -15.93
CA ASP A 276 25.93 17.89 -16.69
C ASP A 276 25.77 17.73 -18.21
N ALA A 277 25.47 16.51 -18.68
CA ALA A 277 25.35 16.17 -20.09
C ALA A 277 24.09 15.34 -20.38
N SER A 278 23.51 15.53 -21.56
CA SER A 278 22.36 14.73 -22.00
C SER A 278 22.85 13.40 -22.59
N GLN A 279 22.82 12.33 -21.81
CA GLN A 279 23.33 11.02 -22.22
C GLN A 279 22.68 9.88 -21.41
N ASN A 280 23.00 8.64 -21.76
CA ASN A 280 22.67 7.51 -20.90
C ASN A 280 23.59 7.52 -19.68
N TYR A 281 22.98 7.43 -18.50
CA TYR A 281 23.65 7.20 -17.23
C TYR A 281 23.26 5.84 -16.70
N ARG A 282 24.19 5.23 -15.97
CA ARG A 282 23.95 3.99 -15.24
C ARG A 282 23.87 4.27 -13.76
N PHE A 283 22.89 3.68 -13.11
CA PHE A 283 22.75 3.67 -11.66
C PHE A 283 23.02 2.27 -11.17
N GLY A 284 23.72 2.14 -10.05
CA GLY A 284 23.97 0.84 -9.45
C GLY A 284 24.20 0.94 -7.96
N THR A 285 23.75 -0.09 -7.25
CA THR A 285 24.18 -0.36 -5.89
C THR A 285 25.38 -1.29 -5.85
N PHE A 286 26.08 -1.28 -4.72
CA PHE A 286 27.19 -2.16 -4.41
C PHE A 286 27.05 -2.62 -2.96
N GLY A 287 27.34 -3.88 -2.70
CA GLY A 287 27.27 -4.46 -1.37
C GLY A 287 26.40 -5.71 -1.35
N ASN A 288 26.12 -6.16 -0.13
CA ASN A 288 25.27 -7.31 0.15
C ASN A 288 23.95 -6.78 0.71
N ALA A 289 23.05 -6.38 -0.19
CA ALA A 289 21.79 -5.77 0.15
C ALA A 289 20.71 -6.06 -0.89
N ASP A 290 19.46 -6.09 -0.43
CA ASP A 290 18.26 -5.99 -1.25
C ASP A 290 17.77 -4.54 -1.17
N VAL A 291 17.62 -3.90 -2.32
CA VAL A 291 17.19 -2.52 -2.48
C VAL A 291 16.12 -2.38 -3.55
N LYS A 292 15.23 -1.40 -3.32
CA LYS A 292 14.37 -0.87 -4.35
C LYS A 292 14.84 0.53 -4.70
N MET A 293 15.28 0.71 -5.94
CA MET A 293 15.66 2.01 -6.48
C MET A 293 14.55 2.54 -7.38
N VAL A 294 14.20 3.81 -7.21
CA VAL A 294 13.24 4.48 -8.11
C VAL A 294 13.76 5.87 -8.43
N LEU A 295 13.78 6.20 -9.71
CA LEU A 295 14.17 7.51 -10.22
C LEU A 295 12.94 8.30 -10.65
N PHE A 296 12.86 9.53 -10.15
CA PHE A 296 11.83 10.49 -10.53
C PHE A 296 12.45 11.70 -11.23
N GLU A 297 11.74 12.29 -12.19
CA GLU A 297 12.06 13.58 -12.79
C GLU A 297 11.17 14.66 -12.17
N ALA A 298 11.75 15.81 -11.83
CA ALA A 298 10.99 16.99 -11.44
C ALA A 298 10.37 17.66 -12.69
N ALA A 299 9.12 17.34 -12.99
CA ALA A 299 8.40 17.77 -14.19
C ALA A 299 7.81 19.20 -14.08
N GLY A 300 8.55 20.11 -13.43
CA GLY A 300 8.11 21.48 -13.13
C GLY A 300 7.53 21.63 -11.71
N GLY A 301 8.05 22.61 -10.96
CA GLY A 301 7.68 22.82 -9.56
C GLY A 301 8.12 21.67 -8.66
N GLU A 302 7.23 21.24 -7.75
CA GLU A 302 7.46 20.10 -6.85
C GLU A 302 6.92 18.77 -7.41
N ASP A 303 6.36 18.74 -8.64
CA ASP A 303 5.79 17.52 -9.22
C ASP A 303 6.89 16.55 -9.67
N LEU A 304 6.83 15.31 -9.17
CA LEU A 304 7.77 14.23 -9.48
C LEU A 304 7.07 13.18 -10.34
N ARG A 305 7.61 12.94 -11.52
CA ARG A 305 7.15 11.91 -12.46
C ARG A 305 8.08 10.70 -12.42
N PHE A 306 7.53 9.50 -12.36
CA PHE A 306 8.29 8.27 -12.44
C PHE A 306 9.05 8.21 -13.77
N VAL A 307 10.33 7.84 -13.73
CA VAL A 307 11.17 7.63 -14.92
C VAL A 307 11.46 6.15 -15.09
N THR A 308 11.99 5.52 -14.03
CA THR A 308 12.37 4.12 -14.03
C THR A 308 12.54 3.64 -12.59
N GLY A 309 12.57 2.32 -12.40
CA GLY A 309 12.81 1.70 -11.11
C GLY A 309 13.36 0.29 -11.27
N GLU A 310 13.96 -0.20 -10.19
CA GLU A 310 14.62 -1.48 -10.11
C GLU A 310 14.42 -2.07 -8.71
N ASP A 311 14.16 -3.37 -8.64
CA ASP A 311 13.97 -4.11 -7.39
C ASP A 311 14.77 -5.41 -7.50
N ASP A 312 15.88 -5.49 -6.76
CA ASP A 312 16.76 -6.68 -6.75
C ASP A 312 16.40 -7.65 -5.61
N SER A 313 15.24 -7.45 -4.95
CA SER A 313 14.86 -8.19 -3.75
C SER A 313 14.91 -9.70 -3.92
N GLY A 314 15.74 -10.34 -3.11
CA GLY A 314 15.90 -11.78 -3.07
C GLY A 314 16.85 -12.33 -4.13
N GLU A 315 17.45 -11.48 -4.96
CA GLU A 315 18.43 -11.89 -5.96
C GLU A 315 19.86 -11.71 -5.45
N ASP A 316 20.80 -12.50 -5.97
CA ASP A 316 22.23 -12.36 -5.65
C ASP A 316 22.95 -11.40 -6.63
N ARG A 317 22.23 -10.35 -7.05
CA ARG A 317 22.75 -9.22 -7.83
C ARG A 317 22.50 -7.93 -7.09
N ASN A 318 23.22 -6.88 -7.49
CA ASN A 318 22.90 -5.52 -7.07
C ASN A 318 21.92 -4.90 -8.07
N GLY A 319 21.04 -4.05 -7.57
CA GLY A 319 20.12 -3.22 -8.33
C GLY A 319 20.89 -2.35 -9.32
N ARG A 320 20.45 -2.37 -10.57
CA ARG A 320 21.07 -1.60 -11.64
C ARG A 320 20.07 -1.28 -12.74
N PHE A 321 20.10 -0.04 -13.23
CA PHE A 321 19.38 0.34 -14.44
C PHE A 321 20.19 1.35 -15.26
N GLU A 322 19.86 1.48 -16.55
CA GLU A 322 20.43 2.47 -17.47
C GLU A 322 19.29 3.33 -18.01
N VAL A 323 19.47 4.66 -17.97
CA VAL A 323 18.44 5.62 -18.36
C VAL A 323 19.05 6.86 -18.99
N LYS A 324 18.39 7.41 -20.00
CA LYS A 324 18.79 8.69 -20.60
C LYS A 324 18.32 9.84 -19.72
N LEU A 325 19.27 10.64 -19.25
CA LEU A 325 18.98 11.89 -18.54
C LEU A 325 19.31 13.10 -19.42
N PHE A 326 18.72 14.25 -19.10
CA PHE A 326 18.90 15.48 -19.86
C PHE A 326 19.61 16.54 -19.02
N ALA A 327 20.64 17.16 -19.60
CA ALA A 327 21.49 18.13 -18.93
C ALA A 327 20.68 19.24 -18.25
N GLY A 328 21.02 19.55 -17.00
CA GLY A 328 20.39 20.62 -16.21
C GLY A 328 18.97 20.33 -15.73
N ARG A 329 18.37 19.17 -16.07
CA ARG A 329 17.11 18.72 -15.46
C ARG A 329 17.38 18.14 -14.08
N ARG A 330 16.38 18.24 -13.21
CA ARG A 330 16.47 17.75 -11.83
C ARG A 330 15.77 16.41 -11.71
N TYR A 331 16.48 15.44 -11.15
CA TYR A 331 15.96 14.12 -10.83
C TYR A 331 16.14 13.83 -9.33
N VAL A 332 15.33 12.92 -8.81
CA VAL A 332 15.46 12.41 -7.44
C VAL A 332 15.54 10.90 -7.51
N LEU A 333 16.69 10.35 -7.15
CA LEU A 333 16.88 8.92 -6.92
C LEU A 333 16.48 8.60 -5.48
N ARG A 334 15.65 7.59 -5.32
CA ARG A 334 15.26 7.07 -4.01
C ARG A 334 15.64 5.63 -3.89
N VAL A 335 16.32 5.29 -2.82
CA VAL A 335 16.83 3.94 -2.55
C VAL A 335 16.26 3.47 -1.23
N ARG A 336 15.30 2.55 -1.29
CA ARG A 336 14.76 1.89 -0.09
C ARG A 336 15.52 0.60 0.17
N MET A 337 15.97 0.44 1.41
CA MET A 337 16.64 -0.77 1.87
C MET A 337 15.62 -1.80 2.33
N TYR A 338 15.73 -3.03 1.82
CA TYR A 338 14.89 -4.14 2.25
C TYR A 338 15.67 -5.00 3.23
N SER A 339 16.85 -5.47 2.85
CA SER A 339 17.69 -6.29 3.72
C SER A 339 19.17 -6.02 3.46
N THR A 340 20.01 -6.29 4.47
CA THR A 340 21.47 -6.33 4.31
C THR A 340 22.02 -7.61 4.92
N TRP A 341 23.13 -8.12 4.39
CA TRP A 341 23.81 -9.30 4.93
C TRP A 341 25.33 -9.17 4.83
N GLY A 342 26.06 -10.14 5.39
CA GLY A 342 27.52 -10.10 5.44
C GLY A 342 28.04 -8.90 6.25
N SER A 343 28.87 -8.05 5.63
CA SER A 343 29.40 -6.84 6.28
C SER A 343 28.35 -5.74 6.52
N GLY A 344 27.12 -5.92 6.01
CA GLY A 344 25.99 -5.03 6.27
C GLY A 344 26.06 -3.65 5.59
N GLY A 345 27.07 -3.41 4.75
CA GLY A 345 27.24 -2.15 4.03
C GLY A 345 26.75 -2.23 2.59
N ALA A 346 26.04 -1.19 2.15
CA ALA A 346 25.74 -0.94 0.76
C ALA A 346 26.06 0.50 0.38
N SER A 347 26.26 0.76 -0.91
CA SER A 347 26.45 2.09 -1.47
C SER A 347 25.71 2.20 -2.79
N VAL A 348 25.42 3.43 -3.23
CA VAL A 348 24.85 3.72 -4.55
C VAL A 348 25.74 4.70 -5.31
N MET A 349 25.80 4.56 -6.63
CA MET A 349 26.51 5.48 -7.52
C MET A 349 25.77 5.58 -8.85
N TYR A 350 25.99 6.68 -9.57
CA TYR A 350 25.69 6.75 -10.99
C TYR A 350 26.89 7.27 -11.79
N TRP A 351 26.95 6.92 -13.09
CA TRP A 351 28.07 7.24 -13.97
C TRP A 351 27.67 7.27 -15.45
#